data_AF-A0A924RKY6-F1
#
_entry.id   AF-A0A924RKY6-F1
#
_cell.length_a   1.000
_cell.length_b   1.000
_cell.length_c   1.000
_cell.angle_alpha   90.00
_cell.angle_beta   90.00
_cell.angle_gamma   90.00
#
_symmetry.space_group_name_H-M   'P 1'
#
loop_
_entity.id
_entity.type
_entity.pdbx_description
1 polymer ?
#
loop_
_entity_poly.entity_id
_entity_poly.type
_entity_poly.pdbx_seq_one_letter_code
_entity_poly.pdbx_strand_id
1 'polypeptide(L)'
;MQLSIIILNYNVRYFLELCVLSVQAAIKNLDAEIIVVDNNSTDDSCRMIKNHFPNIKLIENKQNFGFPKGNNIGVAAANGEYICILNPDTVVAEDTFVKILKTENWNLNTGIIGCKLIDGTGNFLPESKRGVPTPFVAFTKIFGLYKISDFFGKYYAQNLNENQSGKVDILVGAFMVMTRKLYQEIGGFDEQCFMYSDDIDLSYVVLQKGFNNYYFHETSVIHYKGESTIKDGMYMKRFQDAMHFFYRKHFKISIFFSMFMKIGIILFSFFKKFQGKPKLRFEAENYILVSNNVNLQKKLENQFQKSIEITNSTQSISLKNKSEVIFDNNFLDFKTIINEIETTKSKNMTFKILPKYTDFMIGSNFSNDRGEVVKLDFTL
;
A
#
# COMPACT_ATOMS: atom_id res chain seq x y z
N MET A 1 7.85 20.14 14.48
CA MET A 1 7.24 19.11 13.64
C MET A 1 8.27 18.03 13.34
N GLN A 2 8.07 16.82 13.87
CA GLN A 2 8.97 15.69 13.68
C GLN A 2 8.68 14.95 12.36
N LEU A 3 7.41 14.69 12.05
CA LEU A 3 6.99 13.88 10.90
C LEU A 3 5.86 14.55 10.10
N SER A 4 5.96 14.56 8.78
CA SER A 4 4.83 14.88 7.89
C SER A 4 4.44 13.66 7.07
N ILE A 5 3.18 13.25 7.16
CA ILE A 5 2.62 12.13 6.38
C ILE A 5 1.93 12.72 5.15
N ILE A 6 2.40 12.32 3.97
CA ILE A 6 1.93 12.81 2.68
C ILE A 6 1.09 11.71 2.04
N ILE A 7 -0.20 11.99 1.85
CA ILE A 7 -1.16 11.05 1.29
C ILE A 7 -1.69 11.63 -0.02
N LEU A 8 -1.30 11.03 -1.14
CA LEU A 8 -1.81 11.42 -2.45
C LEU A 8 -3.08 10.63 -2.78
N ASN A 9 -4.22 11.29 -2.89
CA ASN A 9 -5.52 10.68 -3.16
C ASN A 9 -5.96 10.83 -4.61
N TYR A 10 -6.60 9.78 -5.15
CA TYR A 10 -7.37 9.84 -6.39
C TYR A 10 -8.50 8.80 -6.40
N ASN A 11 -9.75 9.26 -6.27
CA ASN A 11 -10.99 8.47 -6.39
C ASN A 11 -11.09 7.23 -5.47
N VAL A 12 -10.68 7.35 -4.20
CA VAL A 12 -10.70 6.23 -3.22
C VAL A 12 -11.21 6.66 -1.84
N ARG A 13 -12.30 7.44 -1.80
CA ARG A 13 -12.87 8.02 -0.56
C ARG A 13 -12.88 7.12 0.68
N TYR A 14 -13.36 5.88 0.60
CA TYR A 14 -13.46 4.98 1.76
C TYR A 14 -12.11 4.47 2.26
N PHE A 15 -11.20 4.18 1.34
CA PHE A 15 -9.83 3.79 1.68
C PHE A 15 -9.08 4.97 2.29
N LEU A 16 -9.23 6.17 1.71
CA LEU A 16 -8.62 7.39 2.25
C LEU A 16 -9.09 7.64 3.68
N GLU A 17 -10.39 7.52 3.97
CA GLU A 17 -10.90 7.69 5.34
C GLU A 17 -10.29 6.67 6.32
N LEU A 18 -10.24 5.38 5.94
CA LEU A 18 -9.60 4.35 6.76
C LEU A 18 -8.10 4.64 6.98
N CYS A 19 -7.38 5.01 5.92
CA CYS A 19 -5.97 5.37 5.98
C CYS A 19 -5.75 6.53 6.96
N VAL A 20 -6.50 7.62 6.81
CA VAL A 20 -6.41 8.79 7.69
C VAL A 20 -6.71 8.44 9.14
N LEU A 21 -7.75 7.64 9.42
CA LEU A 21 -8.06 7.17 10.78
C LEU A 21 -6.89 6.37 11.39
N SER A 22 -6.28 5.48 10.62
CA SER A 22 -5.13 4.70 11.08
C SER A 22 -3.89 5.57 11.34
N VAL A 23 -3.63 6.56 10.48
CA VAL A 23 -2.53 7.51 10.67
C VAL A 23 -2.77 8.38 11.90
N GLN A 24 -3.99 8.89 12.12
CA GLN A 24 -4.33 9.66 13.32
C GLN A 24 -4.09 8.85 14.60
N ALA A 25 -4.44 7.56 14.61
CA ALA A 25 -4.15 6.67 15.73
C ALA A 25 -2.62 6.50 15.93
N ALA A 26 -1.87 6.29 14.85
CA ALA A 26 -0.43 6.07 14.87
C ALA A 26 0.42 7.30 15.22
N ILE A 27 -0.11 8.51 15.06
CA ILE A 27 0.59 9.76 15.40
C ILE A 27 0.14 10.39 16.71
N LYS A 28 -0.78 9.76 17.47
CA LYS A 28 -1.37 10.34 18.69
C LYS A 28 -0.34 10.90 19.68
N ASN A 29 0.85 10.29 19.75
CA ASN A 29 1.93 10.67 20.65
C ASN A 29 3.19 11.19 19.90
N LEU A 30 3.01 11.70 18.68
CA LEU A 30 4.09 12.26 17.85
C LEU A 30 3.76 13.71 17.48
N ASP A 31 4.78 14.56 17.42
CA ASP A 31 4.68 15.88 16.81
C ASP A 31 4.66 15.69 15.29
N ALA A 32 3.46 15.49 14.73
CA ALA A 32 3.27 15.14 13.34
C ALA A 32 2.08 15.87 12.68
N GLU A 33 2.14 16.00 11.36
CA GLU A 33 1.05 16.53 10.53
C GLU A 33 0.66 15.56 9.41
N ILE A 34 -0.61 15.60 9.02
CA ILE A 34 -1.13 14.85 7.87
C ILE A 34 -1.42 15.87 6.76
N ILE A 35 -0.91 15.58 5.57
CA ILE A 35 -1.15 16.38 4.36
C ILE A 35 -1.78 15.45 3.33
N VAL A 36 -3.03 15.74 2.96
CA VAL A 36 -3.74 15.05 1.89
C VAL A 36 -3.65 15.92 0.65
N VAL A 37 -3.10 15.37 -0.44
CA VAL A 37 -3.12 16.00 -1.75
C VAL A 37 -4.14 15.25 -2.60
N ASP A 38 -5.20 15.93 -3.05
CA ASP A 38 -6.18 15.34 -3.93
C ASP A 38 -5.86 15.65 -5.39
N ASN A 39 -5.75 14.61 -6.23
CA ASN A 39 -5.44 14.70 -7.65
C ASN A 39 -6.69 14.88 -8.53
N ASN A 40 -7.57 15.81 -8.14
CA ASN A 40 -8.83 16.13 -8.84
C ASN A 40 -9.77 14.92 -8.89
N SER A 41 -10.06 14.34 -7.72
CA SER A 41 -11.04 13.28 -7.56
C SER A 41 -12.45 13.77 -7.88
N THR A 42 -13.25 12.89 -8.45
CA THR A 42 -14.67 13.12 -8.77
C THR A 42 -15.61 12.47 -7.76
N ASP A 43 -15.07 11.73 -6.79
CA ASP A 43 -15.82 11.15 -5.68
C ASP A 43 -15.90 12.12 -4.49
N ASP A 44 -16.40 11.61 -3.36
CA ASP A 44 -16.60 12.39 -2.14
C ASP A 44 -15.33 12.62 -1.31
N SER A 45 -14.13 12.27 -1.80
CA SER A 45 -12.89 12.34 -1.01
C SER A 45 -12.65 13.72 -0.38
N CYS A 46 -12.68 14.79 -1.18
CA CYS A 46 -12.41 16.14 -0.67
C CYS A 46 -13.47 16.60 0.34
N ARG A 47 -14.75 16.31 0.05
CA ARG A 47 -15.87 16.63 0.95
C ARG A 47 -15.73 15.89 2.28
N MET A 48 -15.39 14.59 2.22
CA MET A 48 -15.15 13.76 3.39
C MET A 48 -14.01 14.31 4.25
N ILE A 49 -12.85 14.66 3.65
CA ILE A 49 -11.73 15.23 4.41
C ILE A 49 -12.12 16.54 5.09
N LYS A 50 -12.78 17.46 4.38
CA LYS A 50 -13.23 18.75 4.95
C LYS A 50 -14.19 18.59 6.11
N ASN A 51 -15.13 17.64 6.01
CA ASN A 51 -16.17 17.45 7.02
C ASN A 51 -15.69 16.66 8.24
N HIS A 52 -14.97 15.56 8.01
CA HIS A 52 -14.61 14.61 9.07
C HIS A 52 -13.23 14.90 9.68
N PHE A 53 -12.33 15.54 8.92
CA PHE A 53 -10.95 15.79 9.31
C PHE A 53 -10.53 17.25 9.09
N PRO A 54 -11.24 18.25 9.64
CA PRO A 54 -10.99 19.67 9.37
C PRO A 54 -9.60 20.16 9.78
N ASN A 55 -8.90 19.43 10.64
CA ASN A 55 -7.53 19.74 11.09
C ASN A 55 -6.44 19.22 10.13
N ILE A 56 -6.80 18.44 9.11
CA ILE A 56 -5.85 17.92 8.13
C ILE A 56 -5.65 18.96 7.02
N LYS A 57 -4.40 19.16 6.61
CA LYS A 57 -4.08 20.03 5.47
C LYS A 57 -4.49 19.32 4.18
N LEU A 58 -5.56 19.81 3.55
CA LEU A 58 -6.01 19.34 2.24
C LEU A 58 -5.53 20.28 1.13
N ILE A 59 -4.89 19.73 0.11
CA ILE A 59 -4.47 20.44 -1.11
C ILE A 59 -5.25 19.85 -2.29
N GLU A 60 -6.15 20.62 -2.88
CA GLU A 60 -6.98 20.20 -4.02
C GLU A 60 -6.35 20.63 -5.34
N ASN A 61 -5.76 19.68 -6.07
CA ASN A 61 -5.24 19.95 -7.41
C ASN A 61 -6.38 20.14 -8.40
N LYS A 62 -6.18 21.02 -9.39
CA LYS A 62 -7.15 21.29 -10.46
C LYS A 62 -7.20 20.20 -11.54
N GLN A 63 -6.24 19.28 -11.53
CA GLN A 63 -6.15 18.15 -12.44
C GLN A 63 -5.33 17.03 -11.81
N ASN A 64 -5.38 15.83 -12.39
CA ASN A 64 -4.55 14.72 -11.95
C ASN A 64 -3.12 14.88 -12.49
N PHE A 65 -2.18 15.23 -11.59
CA PHE A 65 -0.78 15.43 -11.94
C PHE A 65 0.07 14.14 -11.95
N GLY A 66 -0.53 12.99 -11.66
CA GLY A 66 0.20 11.75 -11.46
C GLY A 66 0.83 11.65 -10.06
N PHE A 67 1.51 10.54 -9.82
CA PHE A 67 2.05 10.18 -8.50
C PHE A 67 3.24 11.04 -8.09
N PRO A 68 4.28 11.24 -8.93
CA PRO A 68 5.44 12.07 -8.58
C PRO A 68 5.09 13.50 -8.18
N LYS A 69 4.45 14.23 -9.09
CA LYS A 69 4.14 15.64 -8.91
C LYS A 69 3.14 15.86 -7.77
N GLY A 70 2.15 14.98 -7.63
CA GLY A 70 1.19 15.05 -6.52
C GLY A 70 1.88 14.93 -5.16
N ASN A 71 2.81 13.98 -5.01
CA ASN A 71 3.59 13.82 -3.77
C ASN A 71 4.56 14.99 -3.55
N ASN A 72 5.23 15.49 -4.60
CA ASN A 72 6.12 16.66 -4.50
C ASN A 72 5.37 17.90 -3.98
N ILE A 73 4.13 18.13 -4.44
CA ILE A 73 3.26 19.21 -3.94
C ILE A 73 3.02 19.06 -2.43
N GLY A 74 2.73 17.84 -1.97
CA GLY A 74 2.53 17.55 -0.55
C GLY A 74 3.80 17.78 0.28
N VAL A 75 4.95 17.28 -0.20
CA VAL A 75 6.24 17.46 0.47
C VAL A 75 6.65 18.94 0.52
N ALA A 76 6.35 19.72 -0.51
CA ALA A 76 6.62 21.16 -0.52
C ALA A 76 5.84 21.92 0.58
N ALA A 77 4.68 21.39 0.99
CA ALA A 77 3.85 21.96 2.06
C ALA A 77 4.16 21.40 3.46
N ALA A 78 5.14 20.49 3.57
CA ALA A 78 5.48 19.75 4.77
C ALA A 78 6.51 20.47 5.66
N ASN A 79 6.32 20.40 6.98
CA ASN A 79 7.24 21.00 7.97
C ASN A 79 8.06 19.96 8.74
N GLY A 80 7.72 18.68 8.66
CA GLY A 80 8.38 17.59 9.36
C GLY A 80 9.86 17.47 9.01
N GLU A 81 10.69 17.10 9.98
CA GLU A 81 12.07 16.68 9.74
C GLU A 81 12.11 15.43 8.84
N TYR A 82 11.23 14.48 9.16
CA TYR A 82 10.96 13.30 8.35
C TYR A 82 9.68 13.49 7.53
N ILE A 83 9.65 12.89 6.35
CA ILE A 83 8.45 12.73 5.54
C ILE A 83 8.13 11.25 5.41
N CYS A 84 6.84 10.93 5.38
CA CYS A 84 6.33 9.62 4.98
C CYS A 84 5.48 9.78 3.72
N ILE A 85 5.89 9.18 2.62
CA ILE A 85 5.04 8.99 1.45
C ILE A 85 4.17 7.76 1.73
N LEU A 86 2.85 7.95 1.72
CA LEU A 86 1.89 6.92 2.10
C LEU A 86 0.75 6.86 1.08
N ASN A 87 0.45 5.65 0.61
CA ASN A 87 -0.70 5.46 -0.27
C ASN A 87 -2.04 5.59 0.50
N PRO A 88 -3.10 6.08 -0.16
CA PRO A 88 -4.41 6.27 0.47
C PRO A 88 -5.15 4.97 0.76
N ASP A 89 -4.71 3.84 0.19
CA ASP A 89 -5.25 2.49 0.40
C ASP A 89 -4.38 1.65 1.35
N THR A 90 -3.85 2.30 2.38
CA THR A 90 -3.04 1.66 3.43
C THR A 90 -3.67 1.76 4.81
N VAL A 91 -3.26 0.86 5.72
CA VAL A 91 -3.61 0.89 7.14
C VAL A 91 -2.36 0.68 7.96
N VAL A 92 -2.00 1.65 8.79
CA VAL A 92 -0.81 1.60 9.65
C VAL A 92 -1.17 1.21 11.08
N ALA A 93 -0.25 0.55 11.79
CA ALA A 93 -0.41 0.23 13.20
C ALA A 93 -0.06 1.44 14.08
N GLU A 94 -0.60 1.48 15.31
CA GLU A 94 -0.41 2.59 16.25
C GLU A 94 1.07 2.86 16.56
N ASP A 95 1.92 1.84 16.48
CA ASP A 95 3.36 1.94 16.77
C ASP A 95 4.25 2.04 15.53
N THR A 96 3.69 2.07 14.31
CA THR A 96 4.44 2.07 13.04
C THR A 96 5.46 3.20 12.98
N PHE A 97 5.01 4.45 13.13
CA PHE A 97 5.90 5.60 12.98
C PHE A 97 6.88 5.74 14.14
N VAL A 98 6.47 5.41 15.37
CA VAL A 98 7.35 5.43 16.54
C VAL A 98 8.52 4.46 16.35
N LYS A 99 8.25 3.22 15.90
CA LYS A 99 9.29 2.22 15.63
C LYS A 99 10.25 2.68 14.54
N ILE A 100 9.71 3.22 13.45
CA ILE A 100 10.54 3.67 12.31
C ILE A 100 11.39 4.88 12.67
N LEU A 101 10.88 5.85 13.43
CA LEU A 101 11.65 7.03 13.80
C LEU A 101 12.72 6.72 14.86
N LYS A 102 12.50 5.71 15.72
CA LYS A 102 13.44 5.33 16.79
C LYS A 102 14.44 4.25 16.40
N THR A 103 14.35 3.71 15.19
CA THR A 103 15.22 2.62 14.76
C THR A 103 16.67 3.08 14.63
N GLU A 104 17.62 2.25 15.05
CA GLU A 104 19.06 2.52 14.88
C GLU A 104 19.50 2.49 13.41
N ASN A 105 18.63 2.02 12.51
CA ASN A 105 18.95 1.94 11.08
C ASN A 105 19.18 3.31 10.44
N TRP A 106 18.74 4.41 11.03
CA TRP A 106 19.12 5.76 10.58
C TRP A 106 20.64 5.99 10.62
N ASN A 107 21.37 5.29 11.50
CA ASN A 107 22.84 5.39 11.62
C ASN A 107 23.60 4.68 10.47
N LEU A 108 22.91 3.93 9.60
CA LEU A 108 23.53 3.15 8.52
C LEU A 108 23.71 3.93 7.21
N ASN A 109 23.79 5.25 7.28
CA ASN A 109 23.69 6.14 6.12
C ASN A 109 22.40 5.83 5.31
N THR A 110 21.28 5.70 6.02
CA THR A 110 20.01 5.28 5.43
C THR A 110 19.31 6.47 4.79
N GLY A 111 18.95 6.32 3.52
CA GLY A 111 18.17 7.30 2.79
C GLY A 111 16.67 7.08 2.95
N ILE A 112 16.20 5.85 2.71
CA ILE A 112 14.78 5.51 2.73
C ILE A 112 14.56 4.28 3.61
N ILE A 113 13.54 4.34 4.48
CA ILE A 113 13.00 3.20 5.21
C ILE A 113 11.63 2.85 4.66
N GLY A 114 11.46 1.61 4.21
CA GLY A 114 10.16 1.00 3.93
C GLY A 114 9.86 -0.09 4.96
N CYS A 115 8.61 -0.58 5.00
CA CYS A 115 8.20 -1.57 5.99
C CYS A 115 7.69 -2.87 5.35
N LYS A 116 7.39 -3.86 6.21
CA LYS A 116 6.64 -5.03 5.78
C LYS A 116 5.25 -4.59 5.32
N LEU A 117 4.87 -5.02 4.11
CA LEU A 117 3.53 -4.83 3.58
C LEU A 117 2.81 -6.16 3.47
N ILE A 118 1.54 -6.16 3.85
CA ILE A 118 0.61 -7.28 3.66
C ILE A 118 -0.59 -6.81 2.84
N ASP A 119 -1.23 -7.71 2.11
CA ASP A 119 -2.52 -7.41 1.46
C ASP A 119 -3.68 -7.48 2.46
N GLY A 120 -4.89 -7.11 2.03
CA GLY A 120 -6.11 -7.22 2.83
C GLY A 120 -6.48 -8.65 3.27
N THR A 121 -5.74 -9.66 2.81
CA THR A 121 -5.90 -11.07 3.19
C THR A 121 -4.77 -11.58 4.09
N GLY A 122 -3.86 -10.70 4.50
CA GLY A 122 -2.72 -11.01 5.37
C GLY A 122 -1.49 -11.58 4.66
N ASN A 123 -1.54 -11.78 3.35
CA ASN A 123 -0.39 -12.30 2.61
C ASN A 123 0.66 -11.22 2.46
N PHE A 124 1.92 -11.59 2.68
CA PHE A 124 3.06 -10.71 2.45
C PHE A 124 3.11 -10.25 0.99
N LEU A 125 3.46 -8.97 0.80
CA LEU A 125 3.66 -8.34 -0.50
C LEU A 125 5.16 -8.24 -0.80
N PRO A 126 5.73 -9.13 -1.64
CA PRO A 126 7.17 -9.13 -1.95
C PRO A 126 7.63 -7.84 -2.61
N GLU A 127 6.74 -7.09 -3.25
CA GLU A 127 7.04 -5.78 -3.79
C GLU A 127 7.51 -4.74 -2.78
N SER A 128 7.26 -4.94 -1.47
CA SER A 128 7.79 -4.09 -0.41
C SER A 128 9.32 -4.03 -0.39
N LYS A 129 10.00 -5.01 -1.01
CA LYS A 129 11.46 -5.04 -1.16
C LYS A 129 11.90 -5.66 -2.49
N ARG A 130 12.57 -4.87 -3.32
CA ARG A 130 13.00 -5.26 -4.66
C ARG A 130 14.51 -5.08 -4.85
N GLY A 131 15.06 -5.83 -5.81
CA GLY A 131 16.35 -5.52 -6.39
C GLY A 131 16.21 -4.46 -7.48
N VAL A 132 17.32 -3.89 -7.94
CA VAL A 132 17.30 -2.97 -9.10
C VAL A 132 16.76 -3.73 -10.33
N PRO A 133 15.67 -3.27 -10.96
CA PRO A 133 15.07 -3.95 -12.10
C PRO A 133 15.85 -3.65 -13.38
N THR A 134 17.15 -3.97 -13.41
CA THR A 134 18.00 -3.82 -14.59
C THR A 134 17.38 -4.53 -15.81
N PRO A 135 17.71 -4.11 -17.04
CA PRO A 135 17.37 -4.83 -18.27
C PRO A 135 17.32 -6.35 -18.17
N PHE A 136 18.38 -6.96 -17.64
CA PHE A 136 18.50 -8.41 -17.49
C PHE A 136 17.59 -8.97 -16.40
N VAL A 137 17.45 -8.28 -15.27
CA VAL A 137 16.56 -8.70 -14.16
C VAL A 137 15.09 -8.61 -14.54
N ALA A 138 14.69 -7.58 -15.29
CA ALA A 138 13.34 -7.49 -15.83
C ALA A 138 13.06 -8.61 -16.84
N PHE A 139 14.05 -8.94 -17.68
CA PHE A 139 13.98 -10.08 -18.59
C PHE A 139 13.74 -11.40 -17.84
N THR A 140 14.55 -11.73 -16.85
CA THR A 140 14.40 -13.00 -16.11
C THR A 140 13.06 -13.10 -15.41
N LYS A 141 12.49 -11.97 -14.96
CA LYS A 141 11.16 -11.89 -14.38
C LYS A 141 10.06 -12.17 -15.40
N ILE A 142 10.08 -11.51 -16.56
CA ILE A 142 9.05 -11.63 -17.61
C ILE A 142 8.97 -13.07 -18.13
N PHE A 143 10.12 -13.71 -18.33
CA PHE A 143 10.20 -15.07 -18.90
C PHE A 143 10.13 -16.18 -17.84
N GLY A 144 9.91 -15.84 -16.56
CA GLY A 144 9.79 -16.84 -15.50
C GLY A 144 11.10 -17.56 -15.15
N LEU A 145 12.24 -17.12 -15.66
CA LEU A 145 13.56 -17.76 -15.45
C LEU A 145 13.98 -17.72 -13.98
N TYR A 146 13.45 -16.76 -13.22
CA TYR A 146 13.64 -16.69 -11.76
C TYR A 146 13.17 -17.95 -11.00
N LYS A 147 12.36 -18.82 -11.62
CA LYS A 147 11.93 -20.10 -11.04
C LYS A 147 12.93 -21.24 -11.27
N ILE A 148 13.94 -21.02 -12.12
CA ILE A 148 14.90 -22.05 -12.55
C ILE A 148 16.10 -22.08 -11.62
N SER A 149 16.61 -20.91 -11.23
CA SER A 149 17.71 -20.80 -10.26
C SER A 149 17.76 -19.42 -9.59
N ASP A 150 18.40 -19.38 -8.42
CA ASP A 150 18.58 -18.15 -7.63
C ASP A 150 19.38 -17.08 -8.38
N PHE A 151 20.24 -17.48 -9.33
CA PHE A 151 20.99 -16.55 -10.17
C PHE A 151 20.06 -15.58 -10.93
N PHE A 152 18.88 -16.06 -11.32
CA PHE A 152 17.86 -15.28 -12.04
C PHE A 152 16.85 -14.58 -11.11
N GLY A 153 16.88 -14.89 -9.80
CA GLY A 153 15.95 -14.47 -8.75
C GLY A 153 16.07 -13.04 -8.23
N LYS A 154 16.73 -12.14 -8.97
CA LYS A 154 17.17 -10.83 -8.44
C LYS A 154 16.11 -9.71 -8.45
N TYR A 155 14.89 -9.98 -8.92
CA TYR A 155 13.86 -8.95 -9.01
C TYR A 155 13.32 -8.54 -7.64
N TYR A 156 13.11 -9.52 -6.75
CA TYR A 156 12.82 -9.26 -5.34
C TYR A 156 14.11 -9.37 -4.52
N ALA A 157 14.17 -8.69 -3.38
CA ALA A 157 15.27 -8.85 -2.44
C ALA A 157 15.17 -10.20 -1.70
N GLN A 158 15.42 -11.30 -2.41
CA GLN A 158 15.30 -12.68 -1.91
C GLN A 158 16.34 -13.03 -0.85
N ASN A 159 17.41 -12.23 -0.74
CA ASN A 159 18.40 -12.33 0.33
C ASN A 159 17.85 -12.04 1.73
N LEU A 160 16.65 -11.46 1.83
CA LEU A 160 15.95 -11.22 3.08
C LEU A 160 14.64 -12.01 3.10
N ASN A 161 14.34 -12.64 4.23
CA ASN A 161 13.01 -13.17 4.49
C ASN A 161 12.00 -12.03 4.75
N GLU A 162 10.70 -12.33 4.77
CA GLU A 162 9.68 -11.31 5.07
C GLU A 162 9.80 -10.73 6.48
N ASN A 163 10.31 -11.52 7.44
CA ASN A 163 10.50 -11.17 8.84
C ASN A 163 11.98 -10.88 9.17
N GLN A 164 12.70 -10.28 8.22
CA GLN A 164 14.10 -9.95 8.40
C GLN A 164 14.39 -8.54 7.86
N SER A 165 14.96 -7.69 8.71
CA SER A 165 15.29 -6.31 8.39
C SER A 165 16.62 -6.29 7.64
N GLY A 166 16.78 -5.33 6.73
CA GLY A 166 18.07 -5.20 6.06
C GLY A 166 18.06 -4.25 4.87
N LYS A 167 19.26 -4.08 4.31
CA LYS A 167 19.47 -3.26 3.11
C LYS A 167 18.81 -3.91 1.90
N VAL A 168 18.14 -3.09 1.12
CA VAL A 168 17.48 -3.48 -0.15
C VAL A 168 17.77 -2.42 -1.19
N ASP A 169 17.61 -2.76 -2.47
CA ASP A 169 17.89 -1.78 -3.51
C ASP A 169 16.72 -0.82 -3.69
N ILE A 170 15.51 -1.37 -3.78
CA ILE A 170 14.32 -0.62 -4.17
C ILE A 170 13.18 -0.89 -3.19
N LEU A 171 12.55 0.20 -2.75
CA LEU A 171 11.34 0.19 -1.94
C LEU A 171 10.15 0.66 -2.79
N VAL A 172 8.94 0.35 -2.33
CA VAL A 172 7.69 0.69 -3.04
C VAL A 172 7.08 1.98 -2.50
N GLY A 173 6.50 2.79 -3.39
CA GLY A 173 5.87 4.07 -3.07
C GLY A 173 4.63 3.99 -2.17
N ALA A 174 4.19 2.79 -1.79
CA ALA A 174 3.07 2.60 -0.87
C ALA A 174 3.39 3.05 0.56
N PHE A 175 4.65 2.94 0.97
CA PHE A 175 5.15 3.38 2.27
C PHE A 175 6.66 3.66 2.17
N MET A 176 7.07 4.93 2.29
CA MET A 176 8.48 5.32 2.29
C MET A 176 8.72 6.44 3.30
N VAL A 177 9.61 6.24 4.27
CA VAL A 177 10.04 7.27 5.22
C VAL A 177 11.46 7.71 4.91
N MET A 178 11.68 9.02 4.87
CA MET A 178 13.01 9.62 4.69
C MET A 178 13.11 11.00 5.33
N THR A 179 14.32 11.53 5.46
CA THR A 179 14.49 12.93 5.87
C THR A 179 14.02 13.86 4.76
N ARG A 180 13.31 14.93 5.12
CA ARG A 180 12.90 15.97 4.16
C ARG A 180 14.10 16.62 3.49
N LYS A 181 15.19 16.79 4.23
CA LYS A 181 16.47 17.30 3.72
C LYS A 181 16.99 16.44 2.56
N LEU A 182 17.08 15.12 2.72
CA LEU A 182 17.54 14.24 1.66
C LEU A 182 16.61 14.29 0.44
N TYR A 183 15.29 14.26 0.67
CA TYR A 183 14.31 14.35 -0.41
C TYR A 183 14.50 15.61 -1.26
N GLN A 184 14.72 16.76 -0.62
CA GLN A 184 14.99 18.02 -1.31
C GLN A 184 16.34 18.01 -2.03
N GLU A 185 17.38 17.45 -1.41
CA GLU A 185 18.74 17.38 -1.98
C GLU A 185 18.79 16.55 -3.27
N ILE A 186 18.02 15.45 -3.33
CA ILE A 186 17.97 14.58 -4.51
C ILE A 186 16.94 15.02 -5.56
N GLY A 187 16.18 16.10 -5.29
CA GLY A 187 15.18 16.65 -6.20
C GLY A 187 13.79 15.99 -6.13
N GLY A 188 13.52 15.17 -5.11
CA GLY A 188 12.24 14.50 -4.91
C GLY A 188 11.91 13.46 -5.99
N PHE A 189 10.62 13.20 -6.20
CA PHE A 189 10.20 12.36 -7.33
C PHE A 189 10.36 13.12 -8.65
N ASP A 190 10.79 12.42 -9.70
CA ASP A 190 10.89 13.01 -11.04
C ASP A 190 9.51 13.17 -11.69
N GLU A 191 9.08 14.43 -11.86
CA GLU A 191 7.77 14.79 -12.40
C GLU A 191 7.59 14.46 -13.89
N GLN A 192 8.65 14.04 -14.59
CA GLN A 192 8.53 13.53 -15.96
C GLN A 192 7.92 12.12 -16.01
N CYS A 193 7.92 11.39 -14.89
CA CYS A 193 7.15 10.17 -14.76
C CYS A 193 5.74 10.47 -14.26
N PHE A 194 4.73 9.84 -14.85
CA PHE A 194 3.35 9.97 -14.36
C PHE A 194 3.07 9.02 -13.19
N MET A 195 3.50 7.74 -13.26
CA MET A 195 3.27 6.69 -12.25
C MET A 195 3.98 5.38 -12.65
N TYR A 196 4.25 4.49 -11.69
CA TYR A 196 4.72 3.08 -11.79
C TYR A 196 6.22 2.82 -11.89
N SER A 197 7.03 3.86 -12.06
CA SER A 197 8.49 3.75 -11.94
C SER A 197 9.07 4.77 -10.97
N ASP A 198 8.23 5.59 -10.37
CA ASP A 198 8.56 6.70 -9.49
C ASP A 198 9.28 6.24 -8.22
N ASP A 199 8.78 5.19 -7.59
CA ASP A 199 9.38 4.54 -6.43
C ASP A 199 10.73 3.87 -6.73
N ILE A 200 10.83 3.20 -7.89
CA ILE A 200 12.07 2.60 -8.41
C ILE A 200 13.09 3.70 -8.70
N ASP A 201 12.67 4.78 -9.38
CA ASP A 201 13.53 5.91 -9.74
C ASP A 201 14.09 6.59 -8.49
N LEU A 202 13.22 6.96 -7.54
CA LEU A 202 13.63 7.63 -6.31
C LEU A 202 14.58 6.75 -5.47
N SER A 203 14.22 5.48 -5.27
CA SER A 203 15.06 4.52 -4.54
C SER A 203 16.43 4.38 -5.19
N TYR A 204 16.48 4.30 -6.52
CA TYR A 204 17.74 4.14 -7.24
C TYR A 204 18.61 5.42 -7.21
N VAL A 205 18.01 6.61 -7.30
CA VAL A 205 18.71 7.88 -7.13
C VAL A 205 19.34 7.98 -5.73
N VAL A 206 18.64 7.54 -4.69
CA VAL A 206 19.19 7.49 -3.33
C VAL A 206 20.43 6.60 -3.26
N LEU A 207 20.41 5.42 -3.90
CA LEU A 207 21.60 4.55 -3.99
C LEU A 207 22.75 5.22 -4.74
N GLN A 208 22.47 5.89 -5.86
CA GLN A 208 23.49 6.61 -6.65
C GLN A 208 24.14 7.75 -5.87
N LYS A 209 23.44 8.32 -4.89
CA LYS A 209 23.96 9.34 -3.96
C LYS A 209 24.75 8.75 -2.79
N GLY A 210 24.93 7.42 -2.74
CA GLY A 210 25.72 6.73 -1.72
C GLY A 210 24.96 6.38 -0.44
N PHE A 211 23.66 6.65 -0.38
CA PHE A 211 22.79 6.25 0.73
C PHE A 211 22.27 4.82 0.56
N ASN A 212 21.78 4.23 1.65
CA ASN A 212 21.19 2.89 1.64
C ASN A 212 19.67 2.96 1.76
N ASN A 213 18.94 2.12 1.02
CA ASN A 213 17.52 1.86 1.31
C ASN A 213 17.40 0.67 2.27
N TYR A 214 16.43 0.73 3.18
CA TYR A 214 16.30 -0.22 4.28
C TYR A 214 14.86 -0.73 4.40
N TYR A 215 14.71 -2.06 4.43
CA TYR A 215 13.45 -2.73 4.70
C TYR A 215 13.35 -3.06 6.19
N PHE A 216 12.29 -2.59 6.84
CA PHE A 216 12.06 -2.71 8.28
C PHE A 216 10.83 -3.58 8.60
N HIS A 217 11.04 -4.81 9.09
CA HIS A 217 9.93 -5.78 9.27
C HIS A 217 9.21 -5.73 10.63
N GLU A 218 9.69 -4.95 11.60
CA GLU A 218 9.10 -4.95 12.96
C GLU A 218 7.74 -4.23 13.05
N THR A 219 7.27 -3.70 11.93
CA THR A 219 5.91 -3.20 11.75
C THR A 219 5.37 -3.65 10.40
N SER A 220 4.09 -4.03 10.39
CA SER A 220 3.34 -4.42 9.20
C SER A 220 2.33 -3.33 8.86
N VAL A 221 2.18 -3.04 7.57
CA VAL A 221 1.17 -2.10 7.04
C VAL A 221 0.33 -2.86 6.02
N ILE A 222 -1.00 -2.74 6.12
CA ILE A 222 -1.89 -3.28 5.08
C ILE A 222 -1.84 -2.36 3.87
N HIS A 223 -1.77 -2.91 2.67
CA HIS A 223 -1.91 -2.18 1.41
C HIS A 223 -2.86 -2.94 0.49
N TYR A 224 -4.04 -2.36 0.23
CA TYR A 224 -5.12 -3.02 -0.52
C TYR A 224 -4.84 -3.14 -2.03
N LYS A 225 -3.98 -2.27 -2.57
CA LYS A 225 -3.37 -2.30 -3.90
C LYS A 225 -4.37 -2.19 -5.06
N GLY A 226 -4.25 -1.08 -5.77
CA GLY A 226 -4.87 -0.91 -7.09
C GLY A 226 -6.28 -0.35 -7.04
N GLU A 227 -6.67 0.22 -5.90
CA GLU A 227 -7.98 0.86 -5.71
C GLU A 227 -8.16 2.05 -6.68
N SER A 228 -7.14 2.88 -6.82
CA SER A 228 -7.15 4.05 -7.69
C SER A 228 -6.90 3.78 -9.18
N THR A 229 -6.58 2.53 -9.59
CA THR A 229 -6.32 2.22 -11.02
C THR A 229 -7.10 1.02 -11.56
N ILE A 230 -7.81 1.25 -12.66
CA ILE A 230 -8.38 0.19 -13.50
C ILE A 230 -7.25 -0.49 -14.29
N LYS A 231 -7.12 -1.82 -14.19
CA LYS A 231 -6.08 -2.61 -14.87
C LYS A 231 -6.43 -2.89 -16.34
N ASP A 232 -6.52 -1.83 -17.13
CA ASP A 232 -6.88 -1.87 -18.56
C ASP A 232 -5.65 -1.71 -19.49
N GLY A 233 -5.90 -1.46 -20.78
CA GLY A 233 -4.84 -1.18 -21.76
C GLY A 233 -4.08 0.12 -21.47
N MET A 234 -4.72 1.12 -20.85
CA MET A 234 -4.08 2.38 -20.47
C MET A 234 -3.11 2.14 -19.30
N TYR A 235 -3.50 1.33 -18.31
CA TYR A 235 -2.59 0.87 -17.25
C TYR A 235 -1.33 0.23 -17.84
N MET A 236 -1.50 -0.69 -18.79
CA MET A 236 -0.36 -1.38 -19.40
C MET A 236 0.54 -0.40 -20.15
N LYS A 237 -0.03 0.53 -20.92
CA LYS A 237 0.73 1.57 -21.62
C LYS A 237 1.51 2.46 -20.64
N ARG A 238 0.86 2.95 -19.57
CA ARG A 238 1.51 3.76 -18.52
C ARG A 238 2.68 3.02 -17.87
N PHE A 239 2.50 1.74 -17.55
CA PHE A 239 3.58 0.92 -16.98
C PHE A 239 4.76 0.79 -17.95
N GLN A 240 4.50 0.61 -19.25
CA GLN A 240 5.55 0.56 -20.27
C GLN A 240 6.29 1.90 -20.38
N ASP A 241 5.55 3.00 -20.48
CA ASP A 241 6.10 4.35 -20.57
C ASP A 241 6.99 4.66 -19.35
N ALA A 242 6.55 4.25 -18.16
CA ALA A 242 7.31 4.43 -16.91
C ALA A 242 8.61 3.60 -16.89
N MET A 243 8.57 2.33 -17.29
CA MET A 243 9.79 1.52 -17.39
C MET A 243 10.74 2.06 -18.46
N HIS A 244 10.22 2.51 -19.61
CA HIS A 244 11.03 3.18 -20.63
C HIS A 244 11.69 4.46 -20.11
N PHE A 245 10.95 5.27 -19.35
CA PHE A 245 11.49 6.45 -18.66
C PHE A 245 12.65 6.07 -17.74
N PHE A 246 12.43 5.13 -16.81
CA PHE A 246 13.46 4.66 -15.88
C PHE A 246 14.72 4.16 -16.60
N TYR A 247 14.54 3.33 -17.64
CA TYR A 247 15.68 2.81 -18.38
C TYR A 247 16.45 3.89 -19.13
N ARG A 248 15.76 4.87 -19.74
CA ARG A 248 16.43 5.94 -20.50
C ARG A 248 17.22 6.87 -19.58
N LYS A 249 16.72 7.09 -18.37
CA LYS A 249 17.36 7.92 -17.36
C LYS A 249 18.61 7.26 -16.79
N HIS A 250 18.57 5.95 -16.52
CA HIS A 250 19.59 5.29 -15.71
C HIS A 250 20.52 4.33 -16.46
N PHE A 251 20.14 3.89 -17.66
CA PHE A 251 20.89 2.86 -18.39
C PHE A 251 21.15 3.28 -19.84
N LYS A 252 22.28 2.82 -20.39
CA LYS A 252 22.56 2.93 -21.82
C LYS A 252 21.72 1.88 -22.56
N ILE A 253 20.54 2.29 -23.02
CA ILE A 253 19.64 1.45 -23.80
C ILE A 253 20.20 1.30 -25.22
N SER A 254 20.49 0.07 -25.65
CA SER A 254 20.74 -0.22 -27.06
C SER A 254 19.43 -0.37 -27.85
N ILE A 255 19.48 -0.17 -29.17
CA ILE A 255 18.32 -0.40 -30.06
C ILE A 255 17.81 -1.85 -29.92
N PHE A 256 18.73 -2.81 -29.77
CA PHE A 256 18.40 -4.21 -29.52
C PHE A 256 17.66 -4.41 -28.19
N PHE A 257 18.09 -3.76 -27.11
CA PHE A 257 17.39 -3.81 -25.83
C PHE A 257 15.98 -3.19 -25.93
N SER A 258 15.83 -2.08 -26.66
CA SER A 258 14.52 -1.46 -26.90
C SER A 258 13.56 -2.38 -27.67
N MET A 259 14.04 -3.00 -28.75
CA MET A 259 13.27 -3.95 -29.54
C MET A 259 12.92 -5.20 -28.72
N PHE A 260 13.88 -5.69 -27.93
CA PHE A 260 13.70 -6.82 -27.03
C PHE A 260 12.61 -6.57 -25.98
N MET A 261 12.64 -5.42 -25.30
CA MET A 261 11.61 -5.06 -24.31
C MET A 261 10.23 -4.98 -24.96
N LYS A 262 10.11 -4.38 -26.16
CA LYS A 262 8.85 -4.36 -26.90
C LYS A 262 8.32 -5.77 -27.19
N ILE A 263 9.18 -6.69 -27.61
CA ILE A 263 8.79 -8.09 -27.86
C ILE A 263 8.37 -8.78 -26.55
N GLY A 264 9.14 -8.64 -25.48
CA GLY A 264 8.82 -9.21 -24.16
C GLY A 264 7.48 -8.72 -23.61
N ILE A 265 7.18 -7.44 -23.82
CA ILE A 265 5.89 -6.84 -23.45
C ILE A 265 4.73 -7.40 -24.29
N ILE A 266 4.91 -7.53 -25.61
CA ILE A 266 3.90 -8.11 -26.51
C ILE A 266 3.62 -9.56 -26.09
N LEU A 267 4.66 -10.35 -25.85
CA LEU A 267 4.57 -11.72 -25.38
C LEU A 267 3.86 -11.79 -24.02
N PHE A 268 4.26 -10.94 -23.06
CA PHE A 268 3.61 -10.88 -21.75
C PHE A 268 2.13 -10.54 -21.86
N SER A 269 1.77 -9.53 -22.67
CA SER A 269 0.38 -9.17 -22.93
C SER A 269 -0.40 -10.30 -23.60
N PHE A 270 0.23 -11.05 -24.51
CA PHE A 270 -0.35 -12.22 -25.16
C PHE A 270 -0.62 -13.32 -24.13
N PHE A 271 0.38 -13.71 -23.32
CA PHE A 271 0.21 -14.70 -22.24
C PHE A 271 -0.84 -14.28 -21.21
N LYS A 272 -0.93 -12.98 -20.87
CA LYS A 272 -1.96 -12.48 -19.96
C LYS A 272 -3.37 -12.61 -20.51
N LYS A 273 -3.59 -12.58 -21.83
CA LYS A 273 -4.92 -12.84 -22.42
C LYS A 273 -5.39 -14.28 -22.16
N PHE A 274 -4.47 -15.22 -21.96
CA PHE A 274 -4.78 -16.61 -21.64
C PHE A 274 -4.83 -16.90 -20.13
N GLN A 275 -4.28 -16.00 -19.30
CA GLN A 275 -4.55 -16.02 -17.85
C GLN A 275 -5.97 -15.50 -17.65
N GLY A 276 -6.93 -16.41 -17.49
CA GLY A 276 -8.33 -16.07 -17.24
C GLY A 276 -8.50 -15.11 -16.04
N LYS A 277 -9.69 -14.51 -15.92
CA LYS A 277 -10.01 -13.64 -14.78
C LYS A 277 -9.70 -14.35 -13.46
N PRO A 278 -9.16 -13.65 -12.44
CA PRO A 278 -9.00 -14.25 -11.12
C PRO A 278 -10.36 -14.80 -10.67
N LYS A 279 -10.41 -16.10 -10.36
CA LYS A 279 -11.62 -16.75 -9.83
C LYS A 279 -11.88 -16.19 -8.43
N LEU A 280 -13.13 -15.88 -8.09
CA LEU A 280 -13.58 -15.60 -6.73
C LEU A 280 -13.07 -16.69 -5.77
N ARG A 281 -12.58 -16.29 -4.59
CA ARG A 281 -11.78 -17.17 -3.72
C ARG A 281 -12.68 -18.25 -3.15
N PHE A 282 -13.81 -17.81 -2.61
CA PHE A 282 -14.97 -18.55 -2.15
C PHE A 282 -16.05 -17.53 -1.77
N GLU A 283 -17.29 -17.98 -1.63
CA GLU A 283 -18.34 -17.19 -0.94
C GLU A 283 -18.32 -17.57 0.54
N ALA A 284 -18.32 -16.59 1.44
CA ALA A 284 -18.28 -16.83 2.88
C ALA A 284 -19.57 -17.51 3.36
N GLU A 285 -19.38 -18.62 4.09
CA GLU A 285 -20.46 -19.42 4.70
C GLU A 285 -20.65 -19.05 6.18
N ASN A 286 -19.57 -18.58 6.82
CA ASN A 286 -19.56 -18.21 8.24
C ASN A 286 -19.11 -16.75 8.38
N TYR A 287 -19.76 -16.00 9.27
CA TYR A 287 -19.44 -14.60 9.54
C TYR A 287 -19.11 -14.45 11.02
N ILE A 288 -17.96 -13.84 11.31
CA ILE A 288 -17.46 -13.65 12.67
C ILE A 288 -17.23 -12.16 12.89
N LEU A 289 -17.96 -11.56 13.84
CA LEU A 289 -17.76 -10.19 14.29
C LEU A 289 -16.88 -10.20 15.54
N VAL A 290 -15.71 -9.57 15.45
CA VAL A 290 -14.85 -9.35 16.62
C VAL A 290 -15.21 -7.98 17.22
N SER A 291 -16.13 -8.00 18.18
CA SER A 291 -16.68 -6.82 18.85
C SER A 291 -17.35 -7.24 20.16
N ASN A 292 -17.54 -6.31 21.09
CA ASN A 292 -18.44 -6.47 22.24
C ASN A 292 -19.84 -5.86 22.00
N ASN A 293 -20.09 -5.32 20.81
CA ASN A 293 -21.31 -4.61 20.48
C ASN A 293 -22.38 -5.55 19.88
N VAL A 294 -23.25 -6.08 20.75
CA VAL A 294 -24.37 -6.95 20.34
C VAL A 294 -25.38 -6.23 19.45
N ASN A 295 -25.51 -4.91 19.54
CA ASN A 295 -26.41 -4.16 18.64
C ASN A 295 -25.84 -4.11 17.23
N LEU A 296 -24.52 -3.94 17.08
CA LEU A 296 -23.85 -4.02 15.78
C LEU A 296 -24.05 -5.40 15.15
N GLN A 297 -23.88 -6.48 15.92
CA GLN A 297 -24.16 -7.84 15.46
C GLN A 297 -25.56 -7.96 14.87
N LYS A 298 -26.60 -7.59 15.64
CA LYS A 298 -28.00 -7.66 15.18
C LYS A 298 -28.26 -6.86 13.91
N LYS A 299 -27.63 -5.68 13.78
CA LYS A 299 -27.74 -4.84 12.58
C LYS A 299 -27.12 -5.52 11.36
N LEU A 300 -25.91 -6.07 11.51
CA LEU A 300 -25.24 -6.80 10.44
C LEU A 300 -26.01 -8.08 10.06
N GLU A 301 -26.58 -8.80 11.03
CA GLU A 301 -27.43 -9.98 10.77
C GLU A 301 -28.68 -9.60 9.97
N ASN A 302 -29.32 -8.49 10.33
CA ASN A 302 -30.49 -7.98 9.61
C ASN A 302 -30.12 -7.49 8.19
N GLN A 303 -28.97 -6.85 8.01
CA GLN A 303 -28.54 -6.37 6.71
C GLN A 303 -28.13 -7.52 5.76
N PHE A 304 -27.37 -8.51 6.27
CA PHE A 304 -26.89 -9.62 5.44
C PHE A 304 -27.87 -10.78 5.35
N GLN A 305 -28.90 -10.82 6.18
CA GLN A 305 -29.83 -11.95 6.29
C GLN A 305 -29.08 -13.27 6.57
N LYS A 306 -28.01 -13.19 7.37
CA LYS A 306 -27.12 -14.30 7.76
C LYS A 306 -26.82 -14.22 9.26
N SER A 307 -26.62 -15.37 9.91
CA SER A 307 -26.20 -15.40 11.31
C SER A 307 -24.73 -14.99 11.44
N ILE A 308 -24.43 -14.18 12.46
CA ILE A 308 -23.08 -13.69 12.72
C ILE A 308 -22.67 -14.11 14.13
N GLU A 309 -21.56 -14.82 14.22
CA GLU A 309 -20.96 -15.17 15.50
C GLU A 309 -20.21 -13.95 16.05
N ILE A 310 -20.53 -13.52 17.28
CA ILE A 310 -19.80 -12.44 17.94
C ILE A 310 -18.76 -13.01 18.91
N THR A 311 -17.55 -12.47 18.90
CA THR A 311 -16.52 -12.80 19.87
C THR A 311 -15.79 -11.57 20.42
N ASN A 312 -15.47 -11.62 21.71
CA ASN A 312 -14.70 -10.59 22.40
C ASN A 312 -13.19 -10.91 22.42
N SER A 313 -12.78 -12.08 21.90
CA SER A 313 -11.39 -12.52 21.93
C SER A 313 -10.91 -12.94 20.55
N THR A 314 -9.78 -12.38 20.14
CA THR A 314 -9.13 -12.75 18.89
C THR A 314 -8.54 -14.16 18.92
N GLN A 315 -8.18 -14.67 20.11
CA GLN A 315 -7.66 -16.03 20.31
C GLN A 315 -8.69 -17.13 20.10
N SER A 316 -9.98 -16.78 20.09
CA SER A 316 -11.10 -17.72 20.02
C SER A 316 -11.76 -17.80 18.65
N ILE A 317 -11.14 -17.21 17.60
CA ILE A 317 -11.60 -17.41 16.22
C ILE A 317 -11.36 -18.88 15.85
N SER A 318 -12.32 -19.74 16.21
CA SER A 318 -12.40 -21.10 15.72
C SER A 318 -12.48 -20.99 14.21
N LEU A 319 -11.39 -21.38 13.53
CA LEU A 319 -11.24 -21.26 12.08
C LEU A 319 -12.21 -22.22 11.38
N LYS A 320 -13.49 -21.86 11.36
CA LYS A 320 -14.48 -22.48 10.49
C LYS A 320 -14.05 -22.20 9.06
N ASN A 321 -14.14 -23.23 8.21
CA ASN A 321 -13.77 -23.09 6.82
C ASN A 321 -14.68 -22.05 6.13
N LYS A 322 -14.14 -21.29 5.19
CA LYS A 322 -14.88 -20.26 4.43
C LYS A 322 -15.53 -19.20 5.33
N SER A 323 -14.73 -18.54 6.17
CA SER A 323 -15.23 -17.49 7.05
C SER A 323 -14.83 -16.09 6.59
N GLU A 324 -15.73 -15.13 6.81
CA GLU A 324 -15.43 -13.69 6.77
C GLU A 324 -15.35 -13.16 8.20
N VAL A 325 -14.21 -12.56 8.53
CA VAL A 325 -13.99 -11.94 9.85
C VAL A 325 -14.12 -10.43 9.70
N ILE A 326 -15.01 -9.85 10.50
CA ILE A 326 -15.29 -8.42 10.56
C ILE A 326 -14.69 -7.89 11.86
N PHE A 327 -13.71 -7.01 11.74
CA PHE A 327 -13.09 -6.35 12.89
C PHE A 327 -13.75 -5.00 13.15
N ASP A 328 -14.30 -4.82 14.36
CA ASP A 328 -14.83 -3.53 14.81
C ASP A 328 -13.70 -2.66 15.39
N ASN A 329 -13.31 -1.62 14.66
CA ASN A 329 -12.25 -0.70 15.09
C ASN A 329 -12.69 0.26 16.22
N ASN A 330 -13.96 0.25 16.64
CA ASN A 330 -14.35 0.86 17.91
C ASN A 330 -13.91 0.01 19.11
N PHE A 331 -13.76 -1.31 18.91
CA PHE A 331 -13.37 -2.27 19.93
C PHE A 331 -11.88 -2.62 19.88
N LEU A 332 -11.32 -2.82 18.68
CA LEU A 332 -9.92 -3.17 18.46
C LEU A 332 -9.11 -2.02 17.87
N ASP A 333 -7.87 -1.89 18.30
CA ASP A 333 -6.90 -0.99 17.68
C ASP A 333 -6.35 -1.57 16.37
N PHE A 334 -5.76 -0.73 15.51
CA PHE A 334 -5.29 -1.16 14.18
C PHE A 334 -4.14 -2.15 14.28
N LYS A 335 -3.26 -2.01 15.28
CA LYS A 335 -2.16 -2.93 15.55
C LYS A 335 -2.66 -4.34 15.81
N THR A 336 -3.67 -4.50 16.67
CA THR A 336 -4.30 -5.81 16.92
C THR A 336 -4.94 -6.32 15.65
N ILE A 337 -5.72 -5.50 14.93
CA ILE A 337 -6.36 -5.91 13.67
C ILE A 337 -5.34 -6.42 12.64
N ILE A 338 -4.26 -5.67 12.39
CA ILE A 338 -3.19 -6.04 11.45
C ILE A 338 -2.53 -7.36 11.86
N ASN A 339 -2.22 -7.51 13.15
CA ASN A 339 -1.64 -8.74 13.69
C ASN A 339 -2.57 -9.94 13.47
N GLU A 340 -3.87 -9.80 13.75
CA GLU A 340 -4.84 -10.87 13.56
C GLU A 340 -5.00 -11.26 12.08
N ILE A 341 -5.10 -10.29 11.18
CA ILE A 341 -5.13 -10.55 9.73
C ILE A 341 -3.88 -11.33 9.32
N GLU A 342 -2.71 -10.97 9.85
CA GLU A 342 -1.44 -11.59 9.50
C GLU A 342 -1.27 -13.02 10.07
N THR A 343 -1.74 -13.29 11.29
CA THR A 343 -1.60 -14.59 11.98
C THR A 343 -2.70 -15.58 11.62
N THR A 344 -3.91 -15.10 11.31
CA THR A 344 -5.07 -15.95 10.98
C THR A 344 -5.29 -16.15 9.47
N LYS A 345 -4.39 -15.60 8.63
CA LYS A 345 -4.48 -15.72 7.17
C LYS A 345 -4.57 -17.17 6.71
N SER A 346 -5.53 -17.42 5.83
CA SER A 346 -5.73 -18.73 5.21
C SER A 346 -6.34 -18.57 3.81
N LYS A 347 -6.29 -19.63 3.01
CA LYS A 347 -6.89 -19.64 1.66
C LYS A 347 -8.41 -19.45 1.69
N ASN A 348 -9.05 -19.78 2.81
CA ASN A 348 -10.51 -19.79 2.96
C ASN A 348 -10.99 -18.77 4.00
N MET A 349 -10.25 -17.66 4.16
CA MET A 349 -10.60 -16.56 5.05
C MET A 349 -10.58 -15.23 4.29
N THR A 350 -11.54 -14.36 4.59
CA THR A 350 -11.56 -12.94 4.17
C THR A 350 -11.70 -12.06 5.40
N PHE A 351 -11.22 -10.82 5.28
CA PHE A 351 -11.20 -9.87 6.39
C PHE A 351 -11.80 -8.54 5.96
N LYS A 352 -12.64 -7.96 6.81
CA LYS A 352 -13.14 -6.59 6.69
C LYS A 352 -12.83 -5.83 7.97
N ILE A 353 -12.54 -4.55 7.83
CA ILE A 353 -12.41 -3.60 8.94
C ILE A 353 -13.63 -2.69 8.88
N LEU A 354 -14.34 -2.56 10.00
CA LEU A 354 -15.33 -1.52 10.24
C LEU A 354 -14.62 -0.36 10.94
N PRO A 355 -14.27 0.73 10.24
CA PRO A 355 -13.54 1.84 10.85
C PRO A 355 -14.36 2.54 11.94
N LYS A 356 -13.65 3.17 12.87
CA LYS A 356 -14.27 3.85 14.00
C LYS A 356 -15.19 4.99 13.52
N TYR A 357 -16.39 5.08 14.09
CA TYR A 357 -17.39 6.12 13.80
C TYR A 357 -17.86 6.22 12.34
N THR A 358 -17.68 5.19 11.53
CA THR A 358 -18.14 5.18 10.13
C THR A 358 -19.28 4.19 9.91
N ASP A 359 -19.98 4.36 8.79
CA ASP A 359 -21.10 3.57 8.31
C ASP A 359 -20.71 2.64 7.15
N PHE A 360 -19.49 2.11 7.16
CA PHE A 360 -19.06 1.15 6.15
C PHE A 360 -18.01 0.21 6.72
N MET A 361 -17.96 -1.01 6.20
CA MET A 361 -16.84 -1.91 6.38
C MET A 361 -16.11 -2.13 5.04
N ILE A 362 -14.80 -2.35 5.12
CA ILE A 362 -13.92 -2.37 3.95
C ILE A 362 -12.86 -3.45 4.07
N GLY A 363 -12.54 -4.09 2.95
CA GLY A 363 -11.43 -5.04 2.89
C GLY A 363 -11.31 -5.65 1.51
N SER A 364 -10.22 -6.37 1.23
CA SER A 364 -10.00 -7.01 -0.06
C SER A 364 -9.94 -8.51 0.08
N ASN A 365 -10.59 -9.21 -0.85
CA ASN A 365 -10.57 -10.67 -0.93
C ASN A 365 -9.33 -11.17 -1.70
N PHE A 366 -8.61 -10.28 -2.40
CA PHE A 366 -7.42 -10.57 -3.21
C PHE A 366 -6.48 -9.37 -3.38
N SER A 367 -5.16 -9.60 -3.37
CA SER A 367 -4.17 -8.57 -3.75
C SER A 367 -4.28 -8.02 -5.19
N ASN A 368 -5.12 -8.63 -6.04
CA ASN A 368 -5.27 -8.22 -7.44
C ASN A 368 -6.65 -7.67 -7.79
N ASP A 369 -7.60 -7.70 -6.87
CA ASP A 369 -8.95 -7.16 -7.07
C ASP A 369 -9.10 -5.83 -6.33
N ARG A 370 -10.08 -5.02 -6.73
CA ARG A 370 -10.47 -3.86 -5.93
C ARG A 370 -11.09 -4.36 -4.64
N GLY A 371 -10.74 -3.73 -3.53
CA GLY A 371 -11.36 -4.00 -2.26
C GLY A 371 -12.84 -3.64 -2.30
N GLU A 372 -13.58 -4.33 -1.45
CA GLU A 372 -15.01 -4.25 -1.33
C GLU A 372 -15.36 -3.29 -0.21
N VAL A 373 -16.21 -2.32 -0.52
CA VAL A 373 -16.81 -1.41 0.46
C VAL A 373 -18.26 -1.81 0.63
N VAL A 374 -18.62 -2.20 1.85
CA VAL A 374 -20.00 -2.50 2.23
C VAL A 374 -20.50 -1.38 3.11
N LYS A 375 -21.39 -0.55 2.58
CA LYS A 375 -22.08 0.48 3.36
C LYS A 375 -23.06 -0.19 4.31
N LEU A 376 -23.10 0.29 5.54
CA LEU A 376 -23.97 -0.16 6.60
C LEU A 376 -25.12 0.82 6.73
N ASP A 377 -26.35 0.31 6.68
CA ASP A 377 -27.50 1.15 6.95
C ASP A 377 -27.73 1.19 8.46
N PHE A 378 -27.27 2.28 9.09
CA PHE A 378 -27.51 2.51 10.51
C PHE A 378 -28.82 3.24 10.79
N THR A 379 -29.63 3.55 9.77
CA THR A 379 -31.00 4.04 10.00
C THR A 379 -31.86 2.90 10.53
N LEU A 380 -32.12 2.96 11.84
CA LEU A 380 -33.17 2.21 12.54
C LEU A 380 -33.90 3.18 13.45
#